data_AF-A0A3B4GG31-F1
#
_entry.id   AF-A0A3B4GG31-F1
#
_cell.length_a   1.000
_cell.length_b   1.000
_cell.length_c   1.000
_cell.angle_alpha   90.00
_cell.angle_beta   90.00
_cell.angle_gamma   90.00
#
_symmetry.space_group_name_H-M   'P 1'
#
loop_
_entity.id
_entity.type
_entity.pdbx_description
1 polymer ?
#
loop_
_entity_poly.entity_id
_entity_poly.type
_entity_poly.pdbx_seq_one_letter_code
_entity_poly.pdbx_strand_id
1 'polypeptide(L)'
;MKVQWKSVSEEQEMRNSLLRGYRSLIERDVNRTDRHNTFFSGNDNPGLTLLHDVLMTYCMYNFDLGYVQGMSDLLSPILFVTQNEVESFWCLTGFMELVVSKNICSLFCYRLSPFLACPSDSQDSGSLCFCFRWLLIWFKREFSFEDILTLWEVLWTRLPCENFHLLIACSILESQREELIVSMNTSTSECSFYFYFS
;
A
#
# COMPACT_ATOMS: atom_id res chain seq x y z
N MET A 1 15.75 -17.26 5.00
CA MET A 1 15.19 -16.75 3.73
C MET A 1 16.09 -15.74 3.05
N LYS A 2 16.65 -14.74 3.74
CA LYS A 2 17.55 -13.73 3.13
C LYS A 2 18.72 -14.31 2.31
N VAL A 3 19.36 -15.37 2.81
CA VAL A 3 20.47 -16.03 2.10
C VAL A 3 20.06 -16.55 0.73
N GLN A 4 18.80 -17.01 0.56
CA GLN A 4 18.33 -17.59 -0.70
C GLN A 4 18.46 -16.57 -1.84
N TRP A 5 17.87 -15.38 -1.70
CA TRP A 5 17.94 -14.36 -2.75
C TRP A 5 19.33 -13.70 -2.86
N LYS A 6 20.07 -13.55 -1.74
CA LYS A 6 21.44 -13.00 -1.78
C LYS A 6 22.45 -13.93 -2.46
N SER A 7 22.17 -15.24 -2.49
CA SER A 7 23.03 -16.23 -3.14
C SER A 7 22.77 -16.43 -4.63
N VAL A 8 21.73 -15.79 -5.18
CA VAL A 8 21.39 -15.89 -6.60
C VAL A 8 22.47 -15.19 -7.43
N SER A 9 23.09 -15.91 -8.34
CA SER A 9 24.07 -15.35 -9.29
C SER A 9 23.38 -14.56 -10.41
N GLU A 10 24.12 -13.71 -11.10
CA GLU A 10 23.62 -12.96 -12.26
C GLU A 10 23.02 -13.87 -13.34
N GLU A 11 23.68 -15.00 -13.63
CA GLU A 11 23.17 -15.98 -14.61
C GLU A 11 21.85 -16.62 -14.16
N GLN A 12 21.69 -16.90 -12.86
CA GLN A 12 20.46 -17.45 -12.30
C GLN A 12 19.34 -16.40 -12.34
N GLU A 13 19.65 -15.15 -12.03
CA GLU A 13 18.71 -14.03 -12.08
C GLU A 13 18.24 -13.72 -13.51
N MET A 14 19.13 -13.85 -14.51
CA MET A 14 18.76 -13.72 -15.91
C MET A 14 17.70 -14.75 -16.34
N ARG A 15 17.77 -15.97 -15.77
CA ARG A 15 16.84 -17.07 -16.08
C ARG A 15 15.56 -17.03 -15.25
N ASN A 16 15.52 -16.27 -14.16
CA ASN A 16 14.35 -16.10 -13.31
C ASN A 16 13.70 -14.73 -13.54
N SER A 17 12.84 -14.64 -14.56
CA SER A 17 12.15 -13.41 -14.93
C SER A 17 11.26 -12.84 -13.81
N LEU A 18 10.65 -13.70 -12.99
CA LEU A 18 9.80 -13.29 -11.87
C LEU A 18 10.63 -12.59 -10.79
N LEU A 19 11.71 -13.23 -10.33
CA LEU A 19 12.58 -12.64 -9.30
C LEU A 19 13.19 -11.31 -9.77
N ARG A 20 13.67 -11.25 -11.01
CA ARG A 20 14.18 -10.02 -11.62
C ARG A 20 13.10 -8.94 -11.69
N GLY A 21 11.87 -9.34 -12.02
CA GLY A 21 10.70 -8.45 -12.02
C GLY A 21 10.45 -7.85 -10.63
N TYR A 22 10.38 -8.70 -9.60
CA TYR A 22 10.21 -8.23 -8.22
C TYR A 22 11.32 -7.29 -7.77
N ARG A 23 12.59 -7.65 -8.03
CA ARG A 23 13.74 -6.79 -7.69
C ARG A 23 13.62 -5.41 -8.34
N SER A 24 13.35 -5.36 -9.64
CA SER A 24 13.24 -4.09 -10.37
C SER A 24 12.11 -3.20 -9.82
N LEU A 25 10.97 -3.80 -9.46
CA LEU A 25 9.87 -3.07 -8.83
C LEU A 25 10.25 -2.55 -7.43
N ILE A 26 10.91 -3.37 -6.62
CA ILE A 26 11.39 -3.01 -5.27
C ILE A 26 12.38 -1.85 -5.37
N GLU A 27 13.41 -1.95 -6.21
CA GLU A 27 14.42 -0.90 -6.37
C GLU A 27 13.79 0.43 -6.78
N ARG A 28 12.85 0.40 -7.73
CA ARG A 28 12.12 1.60 -8.16
C ARG A 28 11.31 2.23 -7.03
N ASP A 29 10.64 1.43 -6.22
CA ASP A 29 9.79 1.91 -5.13
C ASP A 29 10.58 2.36 -3.90
N VAL A 30 11.63 1.62 -3.52
CA VAL A 30 12.55 1.98 -2.42
C VAL A 30 13.17 3.36 -2.69
N ASN A 31 13.67 3.61 -3.90
CA ASN A 31 14.35 4.86 -4.25
C ASN A 31 13.48 6.13 -4.06
N ARG A 32 12.16 5.97 -4.14
CA ARG A 32 11.16 7.05 -3.95
C ARG A 32 10.47 7.03 -2.59
N THR A 33 10.76 6.06 -1.73
CA THR A 33 10.03 5.89 -0.46
C THR A 33 10.45 6.97 0.55
N ASP A 34 9.48 7.77 0.98
CA ASP A 34 9.52 8.71 2.11
C ASP A 34 10.82 9.53 2.25
N ARG A 35 11.40 10.01 1.14
CA ARG A 35 12.69 10.73 1.12
C ARG A 35 12.70 12.06 1.89
N HIS A 36 11.52 12.57 2.24
CA HIS A 36 11.35 13.73 3.12
C HIS A 36 11.51 13.38 4.61
N ASN A 37 11.37 12.10 4.99
CA ASN A 37 11.63 11.62 6.33
C ASN A 37 13.14 11.45 6.53
N THR A 38 13.67 11.98 7.62
CA THR A 38 15.11 11.97 7.94
C THR A 38 15.68 10.54 7.97
N PHE A 39 14.87 9.56 8.38
CA PHE A 39 15.26 8.15 8.42
C PHE A 39 15.60 7.58 7.03
N PHE A 40 14.94 8.04 5.97
CA PHE A 40 15.14 7.58 4.58
C PHE A 40 15.84 8.62 3.68
N SER A 41 16.14 9.80 4.21
CA SER A 41 16.79 10.89 3.48
C SER A 41 18.29 10.66 3.30
N GLY A 42 18.88 11.33 2.29
CA GLY A 42 20.32 11.22 1.99
C GLY A 42 20.65 10.13 0.97
N ASN A 43 21.89 10.17 0.48
CA ASN A 43 22.44 9.18 -0.45
C ASN A 43 22.97 7.97 0.32
N ASP A 44 22.92 6.78 -0.28
CA ASP A 44 23.40 5.53 0.33
C ASP A 44 22.83 5.28 1.74
N ASN A 45 21.54 5.61 1.93
CA ASN A 45 20.88 5.57 3.22
C ASN A 45 20.69 4.11 3.72
N PRO A 46 21.15 3.76 4.93
CA PRO A 46 21.01 2.41 5.49
C PRO A 46 19.56 1.93 5.64
N GLY A 47 18.63 2.85 5.93
CA GLY A 47 17.20 2.56 6.02
C GLY A 47 16.61 2.12 4.70
N LEU A 48 17.03 2.72 3.57
CA LEU A 48 16.64 2.26 2.23
C LEU A 48 17.19 0.87 1.92
N THR A 49 18.43 0.58 2.33
CA THR A 49 19.02 -0.76 2.19
C THR A 49 18.25 -1.81 3.00
N LEU A 50 17.86 -1.49 4.23
CA LEU A 50 17.02 -2.36 5.06
C LEU A 50 15.64 -2.58 4.43
N LEU A 51 15.02 -1.51 3.91
CA LEU A 51 13.72 -1.57 3.24
C LEU A 51 13.76 -2.51 2.03
N HIS A 52 14.80 -2.38 1.20
CA HIS A 52 15.06 -3.30 0.09
C HIS A 52 15.25 -4.75 0.56
N ASP A 53 16.12 -4.97 1.55
CA ASP A 53 16.48 -6.32 2.01
C ASP A 53 15.29 -7.07 2.62
N VAL A 54 14.42 -6.39 3.37
CA VAL A 54 13.19 -6.97 3.93
C VAL A 54 12.20 -7.33 2.83
N LEU A 55 11.97 -6.46 1.84
CA LEU A 55 11.06 -6.74 0.71
C LEU A 55 11.55 -7.90 -0.16
N MET A 56 12.85 -7.97 -0.45
CA MET A 56 13.44 -9.11 -1.17
C MET A 56 13.31 -10.41 -0.37
N THR A 57 13.47 -10.32 0.95
CA THR A 57 13.29 -11.48 1.83
C THR A 57 11.82 -11.93 1.88
N TYR A 58 10.87 -10.99 1.85
CA TYR A 58 9.45 -11.28 1.74
C TYR A 58 9.10 -12.01 0.43
N CYS A 59 9.72 -11.63 -0.70
CA CYS A 59 9.54 -12.35 -1.96
C CYS A 59 9.94 -13.82 -1.86
N MET A 60 10.95 -14.16 -1.05
CA MET A 60 11.31 -15.57 -0.80
C MET A 60 10.33 -16.28 0.14
N TYR A 61 9.71 -15.54 1.06
CA TYR A 61 8.72 -16.07 1.99
C TYR A 61 7.40 -16.42 1.28
N ASN A 62 6.92 -15.53 0.42
CA ASN A 62 5.71 -15.72 -0.39
C ASN A 62 6.03 -15.40 -1.84
N PHE A 63 6.58 -16.38 -2.57
CA PHE A 63 7.04 -16.18 -3.95
C PHE A 63 5.90 -16.05 -4.96
N ASP A 64 4.73 -16.64 -4.67
CA ASP A 64 3.54 -16.54 -5.53
C ASP A 64 3.00 -15.12 -5.56
N LEU A 65 2.98 -14.43 -4.41
CA LEU A 65 2.65 -13.00 -4.34
C LEU A 65 3.84 -12.13 -4.76
N GLY A 66 5.03 -12.44 -4.22
CA GLY A 66 6.25 -11.67 -4.41
C GLY A 66 6.11 -10.24 -3.90
N TYR A 67 6.45 -9.28 -4.77
CA TYR A 67 6.31 -7.85 -4.51
C TYR A 67 5.20 -7.24 -5.36
N VAL A 68 4.32 -6.48 -4.72
CA VAL A 68 3.31 -5.63 -5.38
C VAL A 68 3.58 -4.17 -5.00
N GLN A 69 3.42 -3.28 -5.97
CA GLN A 69 3.61 -1.84 -5.78
C GLN A 69 2.76 -1.33 -4.60
N GLY A 70 3.41 -0.59 -3.70
CA GLY A 70 2.81 -0.09 -2.46
C GLY A 70 3.23 -0.86 -1.21
N MET A 71 3.81 -2.05 -1.34
CA MET A 71 4.37 -2.77 -0.18
C MET A 71 5.52 -2.01 0.49
N SER A 72 6.30 -1.21 -0.25
CA SER A 72 7.31 -0.31 0.35
C SER A 72 6.68 0.74 1.27
N ASP A 73 5.51 1.26 0.91
CA ASP A 73 4.74 2.23 1.71
C ASP A 73 4.21 1.58 3.00
N LEU A 74 3.82 0.30 2.94
CA LEU A 74 3.40 -0.47 4.12
C LEU A 74 4.58 -0.74 5.07
N LEU A 75 5.75 -1.08 4.53
CA LEU A 75 6.93 -1.41 5.32
C LEU A 75 7.59 -0.17 5.94
N SER A 76 7.56 0.98 5.27
CA SER A 76 8.29 2.19 5.70
C SER A 76 8.02 2.60 7.17
N PRO A 77 6.76 2.74 7.63
CA PRO A 77 6.48 3.10 9.03
C PRO A 77 6.88 2.00 10.02
N ILE A 78 6.71 0.73 9.64
CA ILE A 78 7.13 -0.42 10.47
C ILE A 78 8.64 -0.40 10.69
N LEU A 79 9.41 -0.18 9.62
CA LEU A 79 10.87 -0.12 9.69
C LEU A 79 11.36 1.09 10.49
N PHE A 80 10.68 2.23 10.35
CA PHE A 80 10.98 3.42 11.14
C PHE A 80 10.83 3.16 12.65
N VAL A 81 9.77 2.45 13.06
CA VAL A 81 9.49 2.14 14.48
C VAL A 81 10.43 1.06 15.01
N THR A 82 10.55 -0.05 14.29
CA THR A 82 11.31 -1.22 14.79
C THR A 82 12.82 -1.02 14.66
N GLN A 83 13.29 -0.31 13.63
CA GLN A 83 14.71 -0.12 13.31
C GLN A 83 15.53 -1.42 13.28
N ASN A 84 14.85 -2.54 13.07
CA ASN A 84 15.41 -3.88 13.12
C ASN A 84 14.88 -4.69 11.95
N GLU A 85 15.79 -5.28 11.18
CA GLU A 85 15.45 -6.00 9.96
C GLU A 85 14.53 -7.20 10.20
N VAL A 86 14.80 -8.00 11.23
CA VAL A 86 14.07 -9.25 11.51
C VAL A 86 12.69 -8.94 12.06
N GLU A 87 12.59 -7.97 12.96
CA GLU A 87 11.31 -7.52 13.51
C GLU A 87 10.43 -6.91 12.41
N SER A 88 11.01 -6.01 11.61
CA SER A 88 10.34 -5.43 10.43
C SER A 88 9.80 -6.49 9.48
N PHE A 89 10.60 -7.53 9.21
CA PHE A 89 10.19 -8.63 8.37
C PHE A 89 8.95 -9.34 8.93
N TRP A 90 8.95 -9.75 10.20
CA TRP A 90 7.82 -10.46 10.79
C TRP A 90 6.58 -9.55 10.93
N CYS A 91 6.75 -8.29 11.27
CA CYS A 91 5.66 -7.30 11.27
C CYS A 91 5.05 -7.15 9.88
N LEU A 92 5.86 -7.04 8.81
CA LEU A 92 5.37 -6.98 7.44
C LEU A 92 4.59 -8.25 7.07
N THR A 93 5.08 -9.44 7.42
CA THR A 93 4.37 -10.68 7.10
C THR A 93 2.98 -10.73 7.72
N GLY A 94 2.85 -10.40 9.02
CA GLY A 94 1.54 -10.33 9.69
C GLY A 94 0.64 -9.24 9.10
N PHE A 95 1.22 -8.10 8.70
CA PHE A 95 0.43 -7.04 8.07
C PHE A 95 -0.09 -7.45 6.69
N MET A 96 0.74 -8.12 5.88
CA MET A 96 0.34 -8.62 4.56
C MET A 96 -0.77 -9.68 4.65
N GLU A 97 -0.81 -10.49 5.70
CA GLU A 97 -1.95 -11.40 5.93
C GLU A 97 -3.27 -10.62 6.10
N LEU A 98 -3.25 -9.48 6.78
CA LEU A 98 -4.44 -8.63 6.95
C LEU A 98 -4.87 -7.96 5.63
N VAL A 99 -3.90 -7.52 4.82
CA VAL A 99 -4.14 -6.81 3.56
C VAL A 99 -4.62 -7.78 2.47
N VAL A 100 -4.00 -8.95 2.35
CA VAL A 100 -4.23 -9.91 1.25
C VAL A 100 -5.43 -10.81 1.50
N SER A 101 -5.70 -11.20 2.75
CA SER A 101 -6.82 -12.11 3.08
C SER A 101 -8.19 -11.48 2.81
N LYS A 102 -8.28 -10.16 2.83
CA LYS A 102 -9.53 -9.44 2.58
C LYS A 102 -9.60 -9.19 1.08
N ASN A 103 -10.62 -9.73 0.41
CA ASN A 103 -10.94 -9.33 -0.96
C ASN A 103 -11.44 -7.89 -0.94
N ILE A 104 -10.50 -6.95 -0.82
CA ILE A 104 -10.67 -5.51 -0.69
C ILE A 104 -11.60 -5.00 -1.79
N CYS A 105 -11.48 -5.53 -3.01
CA CYS A 105 -12.40 -5.23 -4.11
C CYS A 105 -13.85 -5.62 -3.80
N SER A 106 -14.10 -6.85 -3.35
CA SER A 106 -15.46 -7.28 -3.00
C SER A 106 -16.04 -6.49 -1.82
N LEU A 107 -15.20 -6.15 -0.84
CA LEU A 107 -15.58 -5.42 0.35
C LEU A 107 -15.90 -3.96 0.02
N PHE A 108 -15.09 -3.35 -0.86
CA PHE A 108 -15.30 -2.04 -1.43
C PHE A 108 -16.62 -1.98 -2.23
N CYS A 109 -16.79 -2.88 -3.20
CA CYS A 109 -17.97 -2.91 -4.07
C CYS A 109 -19.26 -3.19 -3.29
N TYR A 110 -19.23 -4.00 -2.24
CA TYR A 110 -20.45 -4.36 -1.52
C TYR A 110 -20.81 -3.41 -0.37
N ARG A 111 -19.81 -2.75 0.27
CA ARG A 111 -20.03 -1.93 1.46
C ARG A 111 -19.92 -0.43 1.23
N LEU A 112 -19.04 0.00 0.33
CA LEU A 112 -18.77 1.43 0.10
C LEU A 112 -19.51 1.98 -1.12
N SER A 113 -19.72 1.19 -2.18
CA SER A 113 -20.46 1.61 -3.39
C SER A 113 -21.86 2.17 -3.10
N PRO A 114 -22.70 1.60 -2.21
CA PRO A 114 -24.03 2.15 -1.94
C PRO A 114 -24.00 3.55 -1.32
N PHE A 115 -22.94 3.87 -0.56
CA PHE A 115 -22.79 5.17 0.11
C PHE A 115 -22.54 6.31 -0.89
N LEU A 116 -21.93 5.98 -2.03
CA LEU A 116 -21.60 6.91 -3.10
C LEU A 116 -22.75 7.08 -4.10
N ALA A 117 -23.90 6.45 -3.86
CA ALA A 117 -25.06 6.42 -4.76
C ALA A 117 -24.72 6.01 -6.20
N CYS A 118 -23.61 5.28 -6.39
CA CYS A 118 -23.20 4.75 -7.69
C CYS A 118 -23.92 3.42 -7.91
N PRO A 119 -24.80 3.29 -8.93
CA PRO A 119 -25.49 2.04 -9.22
C PRO A 119 -24.50 0.93 -9.53
N SER A 120 -24.74 -0.27 -8.99
CA SER A 120 -23.90 -1.45 -9.18
C SER A 120 -23.67 -1.86 -10.65
N ASP A 121 -24.48 -1.32 -11.56
CA ASP A 121 -24.52 -1.65 -12.99
C ASP A 121 -23.94 -0.57 -13.92
N SER A 122 -23.49 0.59 -13.41
CA SER A 122 -22.84 1.58 -14.28
C SER A 122 -21.38 1.18 -14.53
N GLN A 123 -21.05 0.87 -15.79
CA GLN A 123 -19.71 0.53 -16.29
C GLN A 123 -18.62 1.60 -16.04
N ASP A 124 -18.97 2.75 -15.45
CA ASP A 124 -18.07 3.84 -15.07
C ASP A 124 -17.55 3.72 -13.62
N SER A 125 -17.27 2.50 -13.17
CA SER A 125 -16.64 2.21 -11.87
C SER A 125 -15.21 2.77 -11.72
N GLY A 126 -14.66 3.42 -12.77
CA GLY A 126 -13.38 4.12 -12.73
C GLY A 126 -13.35 5.27 -11.72
N SER A 127 -14.50 5.85 -11.38
CA SER A 127 -14.56 6.99 -10.45
C SER A 127 -14.17 6.63 -9.01
N LEU A 128 -14.13 5.35 -8.63
CA LEU A 128 -13.85 4.90 -7.26
C LEU A 128 -12.49 4.24 -7.08
N CYS A 129 -11.67 4.19 -8.13
CA CYS A 129 -10.31 3.69 -8.10
C CYS A 129 -9.42 4.44 -7.07
N PHE A 130 -9.77 5.68 -6.69
CA PHE A 130 -9.02 6.42 -5.66
C PHE A 130 -9.12 5.76 -4.28
N CYS A 131 -10.30 5.25 -3.90
CA CYS A 131 -10.50 4.55 -2.63
C CYS A 131 -9.76 3.21 -2.58
N PHE A 132 -9.50 2.60 -3.75
CA PHE A 132 -8.73 1.37 -3.82
C PHE A 132 -7.31 1.58 -3.27
N ARG A 133 -6.69 2.75 -3.55
CA ARG A 133 -5.39 3.10 -2.98
C ARG A 133 -5.45 3.15 -1.46
N TRP A 134 -6.47 3.77 -0.88
CA TRP A 134 -6.61 3.86 0.58
C TRP A 134 -6.60 2.49 1.25
N LEU A 135 -7.31 1.51 0.68
CA LEU A 135 -7.38 0.18 1.24
C LEU A 135 -6.11 -0.65 0.94
N LEU A 136 -5.49 -0.45 -0.22
CA LEU A 136 -4.28 -1.17 -0.61
C LEU A 136 -3.06 -0.81 0.25
N ILE A 137 -2.87 0.48 0.51
CA ILE A 137 -1.74 1.00 1.30
C ILE A 137 -2.17 1.57 2.67
N TRP A 138 -3.34 1.14 3.16
CA TRP A 138 -3.87 1.47 4.48
C TRP A 138 -3.76 2.96 4.83
N PHE A 139 -4.22 3.82 3.92
CA PHE A 139 -4.27 5.27 4.04
C PHE A 139 -2.91 6.00 4.12
N LYS A 140 -1.78 5.31 3.92
CA LYS A 140 -0.42 5.90 4.08
C LYS A 140 -0.16 7.18 3.28
N ARG A 141 -0.85 7.38 2.14
CA ARG A 141 -0.70 8.58 1.30
C ARG A 141 -1.64 9.73 1.68
N GLU A 142 -2.60 9.49 2.55
CA GLU A 142 -3.63 10.47 2.93
C GLU A 142 -3.32 11.18 4.25
N PHE A 143 -2.37 10.64 5.02
CA PHE A 143 -2.00 11.14 6.35
C PHE A 143 -0.51 11.47 6.42
N SER A 144 -0.14 12.34 7.35
CA SER A 144 1.26 12.61 7.66
C SER A 144 1.94 11.35 8.23
N PHE A 145 3.28 11.36 8.28
CA PHE A 145 4.02 10.21 8.80
C PHE A 145 3.75 9.97 10.30
N GLU A 146 3.46 11.00 11.08
CA GLU A 146 3.13 10.86 12.50
C GLU A 146 1.68 10.37 12.69
N ASP A 147 0.75 10.91 11.91
CA ASP A 147 -0.66 10.53 11.98
C ASP A 147 -0.88 9.07 11.57
N ILE A 148 -0.16 8.60 10.54
CA ILE A 148 -0.33 7.23 10.06
C ILE A 148 0.12 6.18 11.09
N LEU A 149 1.15 6.48 11.89
CA LEU A 149 1.59 5.61 12.97
C LEU A 149 0.47 5.43 13.99
N THR A 150 -0.13 6.54 14.42
CA THR A 150 -1.24 6.54 15.39
C THR A 150 -2.47 5.84 14.80
N LEU A 151 -2.81 6.10 13.53
CA LEU A 151 -3.94 5.45 12.87
C LEU A 151 -3.75 3.94 12.82
N TRP A 152 -2.56 3.45 12.46
CA TRP A 152 -2.28 2.02 12.37
C TRP A 152 -2.32 1.33 13.73
N GLU A 153 -1.82 1.96 14.79
CA GLU A 153 -1.98 1.45 16.17
C GLU A 153 -3.44 1.19 16.50
N VAL A 154 -4.33 2.15 16.20
CA VAL A 154 -5.78 2.01 16.43
C VAL A 154 -6.37 0.92 15.54
N LEU A 155 -6.07 0.92 14.25
CA LEU A 155 -6.63 -0.07 13.31
C LEU A 155 -6.21 -1.50 13.65
N TRP A 156 -4.98 -1.71 14.13
CA TRP A 156 -4.48 -3.03 14.52
C TRP A 156 -5.13 -3.56 15.80
N THR A 157 -5.76 -2.72 16.63
CA THR A 157 -6.61 -3.21 17.74
C THR A 157 -7.85 -3.96 17.26
N ARG A 158 -8.27 -3.73 16.00
CA ARG A 158 -9.53 -4.24 15.41
C ARG A 158 -10.77 -3.85 16.20
N LEU A 159 -10.70 -2.76 16.96
CA LEU A 159 -11.82 -2.15 17.66
C LEU A 159 -12.30 -0.91 16.91
N PRO A 160 -13.60 -0.57 16.98
CA PRO A 160 -14.67 -1.33 17.63
C PRO A 160 -15.16 -2.55 16.83
N CYS A 161 -14.71 -2.73 15.58
CA CYS A 161 -15.13 -3.84 14.73
C CYS A 161 -14.01 -4.33 13.80
N GLU A 162 -14.18 -5.54 13.26
CA GLU A 162 -13.17 -6.25 12.48
C GLU A 162 -12.67 -5.49 11.23
N ASN A 163 -13.56 -4.69 10.64
CA ASN A 163 -13.31 -3.93 9.42
C ASN A 163 -13.37 -2.42 9.66
N PHE A 164 -12.86 -1.96 10.81
CA PHE A 164 -12.89 -0.56 11.19
C PHE A 164 -12.25 0.38 10.15
N HIS A 165 -11.22 -0.07 9.45
CA HIS A 165 -10.62 0.64 8.31
C HIS A 165 -11.64 1.03 7.21
N LEU A 166 -12.70 0.24 6.99
CA LEU A 166 -13.76 0.61 6.05
C LEU A 166 -14.61 1.76 6.57
N LEU A 167 -14.84 1.82 7.89
CA LEU A 167 -15.58 2.94 8.49
C LEU A 167 -14.77 4.22 8.41
N ILE A 168 -13.44 4.14 8.54
CA ILE A 168 -12.54 5.26 8.26
C ILE A 168 -12.68 5.70 6.80
N ALA A 169 -12.61 4.76 5.84
CA ALA A 169 -12.83 5.09 4.43
C ALA A 169 -14.19 5.75 4.18
N CYS A 170 -15.28 5.24 4.78
CA CYS A 170 -16.60 5.86 4.70
C CYS A 170 -16.60 7.28 5.28
N SER A 171 -15.96 7.51 6.42
CA SER A 171 -15.92 8.84 7.04
C SER A 171 -15.16 9.87 6.20
N ILE A 172 -14.08 9.46 5.53
CA ILE A 172 -13.32 10.32 4.62
C ILE A 172 -14.16 10.61 3.36
N LEU A 173 -14.86 9.60 2.84
CA LEU A 173 -15.78 9.80 1.72
C LEU A 173 -16.94 10.74 2.07
N GLU A 174 -17.50 10.61 3.26
CA GLU A 174 -18.61 11.44 3.72
C GLU A 174 -18.19 12.90 3.88
N SER A 175 -16.99 13.17 4.41
CA SER A 175 -16.49 14.53 4.56
C SER A 175 -16.22 15.22 3.22
N GLN A 176 -15.91 14.44 2.17
CA GLN A 176 -15.66 14.94 0.81
C GLN A 176 -16.89 14.87 -0.11
N ARG A 177 -18.04 14.42 0.42
CA ARG A 177 -19.24 14.14 -0.38
C ARG A 177 -19.71 15.33 -1.21
N GLU A 178 -19.69 16.54 -0.64
CA GLU A 178 -20.17 17.74 -1.33
C GLU A 178 -19.25 18.13 -2.50
N GLU A 179 -17.93 18.03 -2.33
CA GLU A 179 -16.95 18.30 -3.38
C GLU A 179 -17.00 17.25 -4.51
N LEU A 180 -17.25 15.99 -4.17
CA LEU A 180 -17.41 14.91 -5.13
C LEU A 180 -18.69 15.05 -5.96
N ILE A 181 -19.81 15.46 -5.35
CA ILE A 181 -21.07 15.70 -6.08
C ILE A 181 -20.92 16.88 -7.06
N VAL A 182 -20.21 17.93 -6.67
CA VAL A 182 -19.94 19.09 -7.53
C VAL A 182 -19.03 18.71 -8.71
N SER A 183 -18.00 17.91 -8.48
CA SER A 183 -17.07 17.45 -9.55
C SER A 183 -17.72 16.47 -10.53
N MET A 184 -18.58 15.55 -10.04
CA MET A 184 -19.35 14.63 -10.88
C MET A 184 -20.40 15.36 -11.75
N ASN A 185 -21.01 16.43 -11.24
CA ASN A 185 -21.97 17.24 -12.01
C ASN A 185 -21.32 18.17 -13.04
N THR A 186 -20.01 18.44 -12.92
CA THR A 186 -19.27 19.36 -13.80
C THR A 186 -18.43 18.64 -14.86
N SER A 187 -18.31 17.31 -14.83
CA SER A 187 -17.43 16.59 -15.74
C SER A 187 -18.01 15.26 -16.25
N THR A 188 -18.73 15.30 -17.37
CA THR A 188 -18.95 14.11 -18.22
C THR A 188 -17.71 13.74 -19.06
N SER A 189 -16.53 14.31 -18.81
CA SER A 189 -15.37 14.06 -19.68
C SER A 189 -13.96 14.17 -19.08
N GLU A 190 -13.75 14.47 -17.79
CA GLU A 190 -12.39 14.76 -17.28
C GLU A 190 -11.96 14.10 -15.95
N CYS A 191 -12.77 13.25 -15.32
CA CYS A 191 -12.37 12.59 -14.06
C CYS A 191 -11.20 11.58 -14.20
N SER A 192 -10.77 11.23 -15.41
CA SER A 192 -9.68 10.25 -15.60
C SER A 192 -8.27 10.84 -15.48
N PHE A 193 -8.09 12.17 -15.44
CA PHE A 193 -6.76 12.77 -15.63
C PHE A 193 -6.07 13.30 -14.36
N TYR A 194 -6.76 13.48 -13.23
CA TYR A 194 -6.16 14.16 -12.08
C TYR A 194 -5.46 13.28 -11.02
N PHE A 195 -5.61 11.96 -11.05
CA PHE A 195 -5.19 11.13 -9.89
C PHE A 195 -4.11 10.06 -10.15
N TYR A 196 -3.51 10.03 -11.35
CA TYR A 196 -2.42 9.08 -11.64
C TYR A 196 -1.01 9.58 -11.26
N PHE A 197 -0.86 10.84 -10.84
CA PHE A 197 0.42 11.39 -10.38
C PHE A 197 0.23 12.32 -9.18
N SER A 198 0.23 11.74 -7.98
CA SER A 198 0.70 12.33 -6.72
C SER A 198 0.93 11.24 -5.68
#